data_AF-A0A3D9E0T0-F1
#
_entry.id   AF-A0A3D9E0T0-F1
#
_cell.length_a   1.000
_cell.length_b   1.000
_cell.length_c   1.000
_cell.angle_alpha   90.00
_cell.angle_beta   90.00
_cell.angle_gamma   90.00
#
_symmetry.space_group_name_H-M   'P 1'
#
loop_
_entity.id
_entity.type
_entity.pdbx_description
1 polymer ?
#
loop_
_entity_poly.entity_id
_entity_poly.type
_entity_poly.pdbx_seq_one_letter_code
_entity_poly.pdbx_strand_id
1 'polypeptide(L)'
;MIRRVGLSDKHDRKVEAIGKRYRSLSETDIRAMALLAVKDFDTAIMRVSPQAAEDARIRYYAAIWTLNHGTLLGSFAEENAAGNYLQRLCAAAIGQIPHWGQYGQFEINVQGTPVKVTRTRAIEGPHSAFRFEALDTNAPFCVNTGVLEATFGFPPFHVERVVTAFCEKQLAASAVALDPSRHDEVQRRYRFWQCQKHQNRNSQV
;
A
#
# COMPACT_ATOMS: atom_id res chain seq x y z
N MET A 1 24.24 10.51 -13.04
CA MET A 1 22.92 11.13 -13.31
C MET A 1 21.84 10.17 -12.80
N ILE A 2 21.45 10.31 -11.52
CA ILE A 2 20.52 9.38 -10.87
C ILE A 2 19.11 9.73 -11.32
N ARG A 3 18.41 8.79 -11.97
CA ARG A 3 17.03 8.97 -12.45
C ARG A 3 16.10 9.27 -11.27
N ARG A 4 15.33 10.35 -11.38
CA ARG A 4 14.25 10.72 -10.45
C ARG A 4 13.27 9.55 -10.34
N VAL A 5 13.21 8.90 -9.19
CA VAL A 5 11.98 8.21 -8.76
C VAL A 5 11.17 9.26 -8.01
N GLY A 6 10.70 10.26 -8.74
CA GLY A 6 10.03 11.45 -8.20
C GLY A 6 8.74 11.69 -8.96
N LEU A 7 7.71 12.06 -8.21
CA LEU A 7 6.43 12.53 -8.71
C LEU A 7 6.61 13.56 -9.85
N SER A 8 5.67 13.63 -10.80
CA SER A 8 5.85 14.49 -11.98
C SER A 8 6.01 15.97 -11.61
N ASP A 9 6.74 16.76 -12.43
CA ASP A 9 6.96 18.20 -12.20
C ASP A 9 5.66 18.99 -11.92
N LYS A 10 4.52 18.53 -12.46
CA LYS A 10 3.21 19.13 -12.20
C LYS A 10 2.70 18.87 -10.78
N HIS A 11 2.93 17.68 -10.25
CA HIS A 11 2.55 17.32 -8.89
C HIS A 11 3.36 18.11 -7.87
N ASP A 12 4.68 18.16 -8.05
CA ASP A 12 5.59 18.87 -7.12
C ASP A 12 5.27 20.37 -7.06
N ARG A 13 4.93 21.00 -8.20
CA ARG A 13 4.47 22.40 -8.22
C ARG A 13 3.18 22.62 -7.42
N LYS A 14 2.23 21.68 -7.48
CA LYS A 14 0.98 21.77 -6.69
C LYS A 14 1.27 21.61 -5.20
N VAL A 15 2.14 20.65 -4.84
CA VAL A 15 2.59 20.44 -3.46
C VAL A 15 3.26 21.69 -2.92
N GLU A 16 4.20 22.28 -3.66
CA GLU A 16 4.87 23.53 -3.28
C GLU A 16 3.87 24.69 -3.11
N ALA A 17 2.92 24.85 -4.04
CA ALA A 17 1.93 25.91 -3.97
C ALA A 17 1.05 25.83 -2.71
N ILE A 18 0.65 24.63 -2.29
CA ILE A 18 -0.08 24.43 -1.02
C ILE A 18 0.87 24.57 0.17
N GLY A 19 2.07 23.99 0.10
CA GLY A 19 3.05 24.04 1.19
C GLY A 19 3.47 25.47 1.55
N LYS A 20 3.61 26.36 0.57
CA LYS A 20 3.84 27.80 0.81
C LYS A 20 2.74 28.44 1.66
N ARG A 21 1.49 28.00 1.53
CA ARG A 21 0.37 28.47 2.36
C ARG A 21 0.44 27.92 3.78
N TYR A 22 1.01 26.73 3.96
CA TYR A 22 1.19 26.12 5.27
C TYR A 22 2.35 26.72 6.08
N ARG A 23 3.27 27.45 5.46
CA ARG A 23 4.42 28.07 6.17
C ARG A 23 4.04 29.06 7.26
N SER A 24 2.85 29.67 7.18
CA SER A 24 2.34 30.58 8.20
C SER A 24 1.59 29.85 9.33
N LEU A 25 1.39 28.54 9.21
CA LEU A 25 0.68 27.73 10.19
C LEU A 25 1.64 27.23 11.27
N SER A 26 1.09 26.94 12.45
CA SER A 26 1.85 26.24 13.49
C SER A 26 2.13 24.80 13.08
N GLU A 27 3.14 24.18 13.68
CA GLU A 27 3.41 22.76 13.44
C GLU A 27 2.20 21.87 13.79
N THR A 28 1.48 22.20 14.87
CA THR A 28 0.24 21.52 15.28
C THR A 28 -0.82 21.58 14.19
N ASP A 29 -0.99 22.75 13.55
CA ASP A 29 -1.96 22.90 12.47
C ASP A 29 -1.54 22.11 11.23
N ILE A 30 -0.25 22.10 10.89
CA ILE A 30 0.27 21.31 9.76
C ILE A 30 0.01 19.81 9.99
N ARG A 31 0.23 19.33 11.21
CA ARG A 31 -0.09 17.95 11.63
C ARG A 31 -1.58 17.65 11.50
N ALA A 32 -2.45 18.58 11.92
CA ALA A 32 -3.90 18.45 11.76
C ALA A 32 -4.32 18.39 10.28
N MET A 33 -3.69 19.20 9.42
CA MET A 33 -3.94 19.16 7.96
C MET A 33 -3.53 17.82 7.34
N ALA A 34 -2.45 17.19 7.83
CA ALA A 34 -2.05 15.86 7.37
C ALA A 34 -3.06 14.78 7.77
N LEU A 35 -3.58 14.82 9.00
CA LEU A 35 -4.62 13.90 9.49
C LEU A 35 -5.93 14.06 8.68
N LEU A 36 -6.35 15.30 8.44
CA LEU A 36 -7.53 15.59 7.62
C LEU A 36 -7.35 15.09 6.18
N ALA A 37 -6.19 15.32 5.58
CA ALA A 37 -5.89 14.86 4.23
C ALA A 37 -5.99 13.34 4.09
N VAL A 38 -5.55 12.57 5.09
CA VAL A 38 -5.68 11.11 5.10
C VAL A 38 -7.14 10.67 5.17
N LYS A 39 -7.95 11.32 6.01
CA LYS A 39 -9.39 11.04 6.11
C LYS A 39 -10.15 11.41 4.82
N ASP A 40 -9.79 12.54 4.22
CA ASP A 40 -10.36 12.98 2.94
C ASP A 40 -9.98 12.03 1.81
N PHE A 41 -8.77 11.48 1.84
CA PHE A 41 -8.33 10.48 0.87
C PHE A 41 -9.22 9.24 0.93
N ASP A 42 -9.43 8.67 2.11
CA ASP A 42 -10.35 7.54 2.30
C ASP A 42 -11.76 7.84 1.80
N THR A 43 -12.30 9.00 2.20
CA THR A 43 -13.62 9.45 1.76
C THR A 43 -13.71 9.56 0.24
N ALA A 44 -12.66 10.06 -0.42
CA ALA A 44 -12.60 10.20 -1.87
C ALA A 44 -12.53 8.84 -2.58
N ILE A 45 -11.77 7.88 -2.04
CA ILE A 45 -11.73 6.50 -2.56
C ILE A 45 -13.11 5.86 -2.48
N MET A 46 -13.76 5.94 -1.32
CA MET A 46 -15.08 5.36 -1.11
C MET A 46 -16.16 5.99 -2.01
N ARG A 47 -15.98 7.26 -2.41
CA ARG A 47 -16.87 7.97 -3.33
C ARG A 47 -16.48 7.84 -4.82
N VAL A 48 -15.43 7.08 -5.13
CA VAL A 48 -14.90 6.96 -6.51
C VAL A 48 -14.61 8.33 -7.12
N SER A 49 -13.91 9.19 -6.36
CA SER A 49 -13.54 10.53 -6.80
C SER A 49 -12.01 10.66 -6.95
N PRO A 50 -11.44 10.31 -8.11
CA PRO A 50 -9.99 10.34 -8.33
C PRO A 50 -9.37 11.73 -8.13
N GLN A 51 -10.08 12.78 -8.54
CA GLN A 51 -9.58 14.15 -8.38
C GLN A 51 -9.54 14.56 -6.90
N ALA A 52 -10.57 14.24 -6.12
CA ALA A 52 -10.57 14.53 -4.68
C ALA A 52 -9.50 13.73 -3.94
N ALA A 53 -9.25 12.47 -4.34
CA ALA A 53 -8.18 11.65 -3.79
C ALA A 53 -6.79 12.25 -4.10
N GLU A 54 -6.57 12.70 -5.34
CA GLU A 54 -5.34 13.40 -5.72
C GLU A 54 -5.16 14.72 -4.95
N ASP A 55 -6.22 15.50 -4.76
CA ASP A 55 -6.16 16.76 -4.02
C ASP A 55 -5.86 16.52 -2.53
N ALA A 56 -6.46 15.50 -1.93
CA ALA A 56 -6.15 15.06 -0.56
C ALA A 56 -4.68 14.61 -0.46
N ARG A 57 -4.20 13.82 -1.42
CA ARG A 57 -2.80 13.41 -1.49
C ARG A 57 -1.86 14.62 -1.60
N ILE A 58 -2.15 15.60 -2.46
CA ILE A 58 -1.34 16.82 -2.58
C ILE A 58 -1.30 17.57 -1.24
N ARG A 59 -2.42 17.68 -0.51
CA ARG A 59 -2.45 18.32 0.81
C ARG A 59 -1.57 17.59 1.83
N TYR A 60 -1.57 16.25 1.82
CA TYR A 60 -0.70 15.45 2.67
C TYR A 60 0.79 15.67 2.35
N TYR A 61 1.17 15.60 1.07
CA TYR A 61 2.55 15.88 0.66
C TYR A 61 2.97 17.33 0.88
N ALA A 62 2.04 18.29 0.85
CA ALA A 62 2.31 19.68 1.22
C ALA A 62 2.65 19.84 2.71
N ALA A 63 2.01 19.06 3.58
CA ALA A 63 2.40 19.01 4.99
C ALA A 63 3.82 18.46 5.15
N ILE A 64 4.15 17.35 4.47
CA ILE A 64 5.51 16.79 4.45
C ILE A 64 6.53 17.81 3.95
N TRP A 65 6.26 18.43 2.79
CA TRP A 65 7.14 19.43 2.18
C TRP A 65 7.39 20.61 3.12
N THR A 66 6.36 21.05 3.85
CA THR A 66 6.47 22.18 4.78
C THR A 66 7.30 21.83 6.00
N LEU A 67 7.05 20.67 6.62
CA LEU A 67 7.82 20.18 7.76
C LEU A 67 9.26 19.81 7.37
N ASN A 68 9.48 19.41 6.12
CA ASN A 68 10.81 19.11 5.57
C ASN A 68 11.49 20.36 4.97
N HIS A 69 11.20 21.54 5.52
CA HIS A 69 11.86 22.81 5.18
C HIS A 69 11.78 23.23 3.70
N GLY A 70 10.69 22.89 3.02
CA GLY A 70 10.45 23.35 1.65
C GLY A 70 11.00 22.43 0.56
N THR A 71 11.17 21.14 0.83
CA THR A 71 11.56 20.14 -0.17
C THR A 71 10.95 18.78 0.13
N LEU A 72 10.70 17.94 -0.89
CA LEU A 72 10.38 16.52 -0.69
C LEU A 72 11.63 15.63 -0.69
N LEU A 73 12.79 16.16 -1.08
CA LEU A 73 14.03 15.42 -1.09
C LEU A 73 14.40 14.99 0.33
N GLY A 74 14.73 13.70 0.49
CA GLY A 74 15.10 13.15 1.79
C GLY A 74 13.96 13.05 2.81
N SER A 75 12.73 13.41 2.44
CA SER A 75 11.59 13.45 3.38
C SER A 75 11.22 12.08 3.98
N PHE A 76 11.74 10.98 3.44
CA PHE A 76 11.58 9.61 3.94
C PHE A 76 12.92 8.90 4.19
N ALA A 77 14.05 9.63 4.17
CA ALA A 77 15.38 9.02 4.19
C ALA A 77 15.74 8.38 5.55
N GLU A 78 15.27 8.97 6.64
CA GLU A 78 15.59 8.55 8.00
C GLU A 78 14.33 8.41 8.84
N GLU A 79 14.41 7.68 9.95
CA GLU A 79 13.25 7.41 10.80
C GLU A 79 12.51 8.68 11.23
N ASN A 80 13.24 9.75 11.57
CA ASN A 80 12.65 11.02 12.03
C ASN A 80 12.40 12.04 10.90
N ALA A 81 12.64 11.66 9.64
CA ALA A 81 12.32 12.52 8.50
C ALA A 81 10.82 12.83 8.45
N ALA A 82 10.46 14.03 8.00
CA ALA A 82 9.09 14.55 8.09
C ALA A 82 8.01 13.62 7.51
N GLY A 83 8.31 12.92 6.41
CA GLY A 83 7.41 11.96 5.79
C GLY A 83 7.18 10.71 6.63
N ASN A 84 8.23 10.17 7.24
CA ASN A 84 8.14 9.03 8.16
C ASN A 84 7.45 9.43 9.48
N TYR A 85 7.75 10.64 9.97
CA TYR A 85 7.08 11.22 11.14
C TYR A 85 5.56 11.34 10.92
N LEU A 86 5.13 11.99 9.82
CA LEU A 86 3.71 12.13 9.52
C LEU A 86 3.03 10.80 9.20
N GLN A 87 3.74 9.85 8.59
CA GLN A 87 3.21 8.50 8.35
C GLN A 87 2.89 7.79 9.67
N ARG A 88 3.76 7.89 10.68
CA ARG A 88 3.51 7.34 12.02
C ARG A 88 2.38 8.08 12.73
N LEU A 89 2.37 9.41 12.64
CA LEU A 89 1.32 10.23 13.23
C LEU A 89 -0.08 9.87 12.68
N CYS A 90 -0.17 9.63 11.37
CA CYS A 90 -1.42 9.30 10.70
C CYS A 90 -1.74 7.80 10.69
N ALA A 91 -0.89 6.95 11.27
CA ALA A 91 -1.09 5.51 11.27
C ALA A 91 -2.37 5.13 12.03
N ALA A 92 -3.00 4.04 11.62
CA ALA A 92 -4.02 3.38 12.42
C ALA A 92 -3.37 2.82 13.69
N ALA A 93 -4.16 2.74 14.77
CA ALA A 93 -3.69 2.10 15.99
C ALA A 93 -3.37 0.62 15.73
N ILE A 94 -2.47 0.03 16.51
CA ILE A 94 -2.15 -1.40 16.39
C ILE A 94 -3.42 -2.23 16.56
N GLY A 95 -3.65 -3.17 15.64
CA GLY A 95 -4.84 -4.02 15.64
C GLY A 95 -6.07 -3.37 14.99
N GLN A 96 -6.06 -2.06 14.72
CA GLN A 96 -7.13 -1.42 13.96
C GLN A 96 -6.88 -1.52 12.46
N ILE A 97 -7.95 -1.78 11.73
CA ILE A 97 -7.92 -1.82 10.27
C ILE A 97 -7.74 -0.38 9.77
N PRO A 98 -6.70 -0.09 8.97
CA PRO A 98 -6.45 1.25 8.48
C PRO A 98 -7.49 1.67 7.44
N HIS A 99 -7.82 2.97 7.43
CA HIS A 99 -8.44 3.61 6.28
C HIS A 99 -7.49 3.62 5.07
N TRP A 100 -8.03 3.87 3.88
CA TRP A 100 -7.16 4.18 2.74
C TRP A 100 -6.34 5.43 3.06
N GLY A 101 -5.03 5.34 2.84
CA GLY A 101 -4.12 6.43 3.19
C GLY A 101 -3.43 6.30 4.55
N GLN A 102 -3.77 5.31 5.39
CA GLN A 102 -3.08 5.08 6.66
C GLN A 102 -2.11 3.90 6.62
N TYR A 103 -0.92 4.05 7.20
CA TYR A 103 -0.14 2.87 7.58
C TYR A 103 -0.89 2.10 8.68
N GLY A 104 -0.77 0.78 8.72
CA GLY A 104 -1.41 -0.02 9.78
C GLY A 104 -0.99 -1.48 9.78
N GLN A 105 -1.06 -2.08 10.96
CA GLN A 105 -0.84 -3.51 11.18
C GLN A 105 -2.03 -4.06 11.97
N PHE A 106 -2.67 -5.10 11.43
CA PHE A 106 -3.88 -5.69 12.00
C PHE A 106 -3.93 -7.19 11.67
N GLU A 107 -4.84 -7.90 12.33
CA GLU A 107 -5.07 -9.32 12.09
C GLU A 107 -6.46 -9.54 11.50
N ILE A 108 -6.56 -10.48 10.57
CA ILE A 108 -7.83 -10.97 10.05
C ILE A 108 -7.89 -12.48 10.23
N ASN A 109 -9.09 -13.02 10.36
CA ASN A 109 -9.31 -14.46 10.32
C ASN A 109 -9.94 -14.83 8.97
N VAL A 110 -9.29 -15.72 8.23
CA VAL A 110 -9.77 -16.20 6.94
C VAL A 110 -9.93 -17.71 7.01
N GLN A 111 -11.18 -18.18 7.03
CA GLN A 111 -11.52 -19.60 7.11
C GLN A 111 -10.81 -20.34 8.25
N GLY A 112 -10.73 -19.72 9.43
CA GLY A 112 -10.06 -20.29 10.61
C GLY A 112 -8.56 -20.05 10.66
N THR A 113 -7.95 -19.48 9.62
CA THR A 113 -6.52 -19.14 9.60
C THR A 113 -6.30 -17.68 10.02
N PRO A 114 -5.61 -17.41 11.14
CA PRO A 114 -5.21 -16.06 11.51
C PRO A 114 -4.08 -15.56 10.59
N VAL A 115 -4.29 -14.39 9.99
CA VAL A 115 -3.34 -13.73 9.09
C VAL A 115 -3.05 -12.34 9.62
N LYS A 116 -1.77 -12.07 9.90
CA LYS A 116 -1.27 -10.73 10.17
C LYS A 116 -1.10 -10.00 8.85
N VAL A 117 -1.69 -8.81 8.77
CA VAL A 117 -1.65 -7.93 7.60
C VAL A 117 -0.95 -6.64 7.97
N THR A 118 0.09 -6.29 7.22
CA THR A 118 0.81 -5.04 7.36
C THR A 118 0.68 -4.23 6.07
N ARG A 119 0.05 -3.06 6.15
CA ARG A 119 0.02 -2.09 5.05
C ARG A 119 1.30 -1.26 5.10
N THR A 120 2.22 -1.47 4.16
CA THR A 120 3.59 -1.01 4.32
C THR A 120 3.79 0.48 4.03
N ARG A 121 2.83 1.15 3.36
CA ARG A 121 2.90 2.59 3.06
C ARG A 121 1.51 3.27 3.05
N ALA A 122 1.46 4.49 3.58
CA ALA A 122 0.25 5.28 3.80
C ALA A 122 -0.37 5.88 2.52
N ILE A 123 0.18 6.97 1.99
CA ILE A 123 -0.33 7.64 0.78
C ILE A 123 0.81 7.70 -0.24
N GLU A 124 0.92 6.68 -1.09
CA GLU A 124 1.92 6.66 -2.16
C GLU A 124 1.35 6.14 -3.47
N GLY A 125 1.64 6.85 -4.56
CA GLY A 125 1.35 6.41 -5.92
C GLY A 125 -0.11 5.99 -6.16
N PRO A 126 -0.37 5.27 -7.25
CA PRO A 126 -1.70 4.74 -7.57
C PRO A 126 -2.02 3.41 -6.87
N HIS A 127 -1.10 2.88 -6.04
CA HIS A 127 -1.22 1.56 -5.44
C HIS A 127 -0.80 1.54 -3.99
N SER A 128 -1.42 0.67 -3.22
CA SER A 128 -1.10 0.38 -1.84
C SER A 128 -0.44 -0.99 -1.72
N ALA A 129 0.72 -1.06 -1.08
CA ALA A 129 1.41 -2.31 -0.79
C ALA A 129 1.00 -2.89 0.57
N PHE A 130 0.83 -4.22 0.59
CA PHE A 130 0.46 -5.01 1.75
C PHE A 130 1.36 -6.23 1.86
N ARG A 131 1.69 -6.59 3.10
CA ARG A 131 2.34 -7.84 3.48
C ARG A 131 1.36 -8.67 4.30
N PHE A 132 1.33 -9.96 4.04
CA PHE A 132 0.47 -10.96 4.66
C PHE A 132 1.36 -12.04 5.26
N GLU A 133 1.16 -12.35 6.53
CA GLU A 133 1.93 -13.32 7.29
C GLU A 133 0.93 -14.27 7.95
N ALA A 134 0.97 -15.56 7.61
CA ALA A 134 0.15 -16.55 8.31
C ALA A 134 0.75 -16.76 9.72
N LEU A 135 -0.09 -16.66 10.75
CA LEU A 135 0.36 -16.89 12.13
C LEU A 135 0.38 -18.39 12.48
N ASP A 136 -0.34 -19.21 11.73
CA ASP A 136 -0.24 -20.67 11.77
C ASP A 136 0.59 -21.17 10.57
N THR A 137 1.81 -21.62 10.85
CA THR A 137 2.73 -22.16 9.84
C THR A 137 2.30 -23.50 9.25
N ASN A 138 1.29 -24.16 9.84
CA ASN A 138 0.72 -25.40 9.32
C ASN A 138 -0.53 -25.16 8.44
N ALA A 139 -1.00 -23.90 8.33
CA ALA A 139 -2.18 -23.58 7.54
C ALA A 139 -1.89 -23.64 6.01
N PRO A 140 -2.89 -24.00 5.19
CA PRO A 140 -2.76 -24.14 3.72
C PRO A 140 -2.43 -22.84 2.98
N PHE A 141 -2.41 -21.70 3.68
CA PHE A 141 -1.92 -20.43 3.17
C PHE A 141 -0.41 -20.43 2.84
N CYS A 142 0.36 -21.38 3.38
CA CYS A 142 1.81 -21.38 3.25
C CYS A 142 2.30 -21.63 1.82
N VAL A 143 2.50 -20.54 1.07
CA VAL A 143 3.71 -20.41 0.25
C VAL A 143 4.91 -20.83 1.10
N ASN A 144 5.90 -21.52 0.54
CA ASN A 144 7.10 -22.07 1.23
C ASN A 144 7.83 -21.11 2.19
N THR A 145 7.51 -19.81 2.19
CA THR A 145 8.12 -18.74 3.00
C THR A 145 7.22 -18.18 4.12
N GLY A 146 5.93 -18.53 4.21
CA GLY A 146 4.99 -18.02 5.23
C GLY A 146 4.59 -16.53 5.10
N VAL A 147 5.14 -15.82 4.11
CA VAL A 147 4.93 -14.39 3.84
C VAL A 147 4.56 -14.16 2.38
N LEU A 148 3.56 -13.33 2.14
CA LEU A 148 3.12 -12.89 0.82
C LEU A 148 3.07 -11.36 0.76
N GLU A 149 3.52 -10.78 -0.35
CA GLU A 149 3.39 -9.35 -0.61
C GLU A 149 2.46 -9.13 -1.81
N ALA A 150 1.58 -8.14 -1.72
CA ALA A 150 0.66 -7.77 -2.80
C ALA A 150 0.48 -6.25 -2.88
N THR A 151 0.18 -5.77 -4.08
CA THR A 151 -0.19 -4.38 -4.33
C THR A 151 -1.60 -4.31 -4.87
N PHE A 152 -2.40 -3.40 -4.32
CA PHE A 152 -3.76 -3.14 -4.79
C PHE A 152 -3.86 -1.71 -5.29
N GLY A 153 -4.76 -1.47 -6.25
CA GLY A 153 -5.27 -0.11 -6.44
C GLY A 153 -6.10 0.35 -5.24
N PHE A 154 -6.88 1.41 -5.43
CA PHE A 154 -7.79 1.92 -4.41
C PHE A 154 -9.25 1.66 -4.84
N PRO A 155 -9.76 0.43 -4.71
CA PRO A 155 -11.16 0.16 -5.01
C PRO A 155 -12.06 0.81 -3.93
N PRO A 156 -13.33 1.13 -4.25
CA PRO A 156 -14.27 1.75 -3.31
C PRO A 156 -14.83 0.74 -2.29
N PHE A 157 -13.94 0.01 -1.64
CA PHE A 157 -14.23 -0.95 -0.57
C PHE A 157 -13.29 -0.69 0.59
N HIS A 158 -13.74 -0.95 1.82
CA HIS A 158 -12.88 -0.89 2.99
C HIS A 158 -11.69 -1.85 2.85
N VAL A 159 -10.55 -1.48 3.43
CA VAL A 159 -9.31 -2.26 3.39
C VAL A 159 -9.56 -3.71 3.79
N GLU A 160 -10.30 -3.94 4.88
CA GLU A 160 -10.69 -5.27 5.35
C GLU A 160 -11.26 -6.15 4.25
N ARG A 161 -12.27 -5.65 3.53
CA ARG A 161 -12.95 -6.40 2.47
C ARG A 161 -11.98 -6.78 1.35
N VAL A 162 -11.06 -5.89 1.00
CA VAL A 162 -10.07 -6.13 -0.06
C VAL A 162 -9.07 -7.20 0.37
N VAL A 163 -8.52 -7.09 1.59
CA VAL A 163 -7.50 -8.02 2.08
C VAL A 163 -8.10 -9.40 2.37
N THR A 164 -9.32 -9.47 2.90
CA THR A 164 -10.04 -10.74 3.14
C THR A 164 -10.33 -11.45 1.82
N ALA A 165 -10.92 -10.76 0.84
CA ALA A 165 -11.21 -11.36 -0.47
C ALA A 165 -9.94 -11.83 -1.20
N PHE A 166 -8.83 -11.11 -1.03
CA PHE A 166 -7.54 -11.54 -1.56
C PHE A 166 -7.06 -12.84 -0.90
N CYS A 167 -7.07 -12.91 0.44
CA CYS A 167 -6.67 -14.09 1.18
C CYS A 167 -7.56 -15.31 0.87
N GLU A 168 -8.88 -15.14 0.78
CA GLU A 168 -9.81 -16.21 0.38
C GLU A 168 -9.48 -16.76 -1.00
N LYS A 169 -9.18 -15.88 -1.96
CA LYS A 169 -8.76 -16.28 -3.31
C LYS A 169 -7.45 -17.06 -3.29
N GLN A 170 -6.48 -16.65 -2.47
CA GLN A 170 -5.21 -17.37 -2.33
C GLN A 170 -5.42 -18.74 -1.69
N LEU A 171 -6.23 -18.84 -0.63
CA LEU A 171 -6.57 -20.12 0.01
C LEU A 171 -7.24 -21.08 -0.97
N ALA A 172 -8.22 -20.61 -1.75
CA ALA A 172 -8.88 -21.43 -2.75
C ALA A 172 -7.89 -21.94 -3.82
N ALA A 173 -6.95 -21.08 -4.26
CA ALA A 173 -5.92 -21.48 -5.23
C ALA A 173 -4.95 -22.52 -4.64
N SER A 174 -4.52 -22.36 -3.38
CA SER A 174 -3.66 -23.31 -2.68
C SER A 174 -4.34 -24.65 -2.44
N ALA A 175 -5.63 -24.65 -2.05
CA ALA A 175 -6.40 -25.88 -1.88
C ALA A 175 -6.50 -26.69 -3.19
N VAL A 176 -6.67 -26.02 -4.33
CA VAL A 176 -6.65 -26.66 -5.66
C VAL A 176 -5.26 -27.21 -6.01
N ALA A 177 -4.18 -26.53 -5.62
CA ALA A 177 -2.82 -26.98 -5.87
C ALA A 177 -2.40 -28.19 -5.00
N LEU A 178 -2.96 -28.30 -3.80
CA LEU A 178 -2.69 -29.38 -2.84
C LEU A 178 -3.57 -30.62 -3.06
N ASP A 179 -4.61 -30.54 -3.91
CA ASP A 179 -5.41 -31.70 -4.32
C ASP A 179 -4.56 -32.69 -5.13
N PRO A 180 -4.26 -33.89 -4.60
CA PRO A 180 -3.39 -34.87 -5.27
C PRO A 180 -3.92 -35.30 -6.64
N SER A 181 -5.25 -35.25 -6.84
CA SER A 181 -5.90 -35.62 -8.09
C SER A 181 -5.73 -34.58 -9.20
N ARG A 182 -5.33 -33.35 -8.85
CA ARG A 182 -5.14 -32.21 -9.78
C ARG A 182 -3.69 -31.72 -9.85
N HIS A 183 -2.80 -32.33 -9.08
CA HIS A 183 -1.38 -31.98 -9.01
C HIS A 183 -0.70 -32.00 -10.39
N ASP A 184 -1.03 -32.98 -11.26
CA ASP A 184 -0.49 -33.07 -12.62
C ASP A 184 -0.97 -31.97 -13.58
N GLU A 185 -2.16 -31.41 -13.35
CA GLU A 185 -2.72 -30.31 -14.14
C GLU A 185 -2.04 -28.98 -13.75
N VAL A 186 -1.84 -28.76 -12.45
CA VAL A 186 -1.18 -27.58 -11.90
C VAL A 186 0.30 -27.57 -12.27
N GLN A 187 1.00 -28.71 -12.17
CA GLN A 187 2.39 -28.86 -12.62
C GLN A 187 2.53 -28.62 -14.14
N ARG A 188 1.56 -29.07 -14.95
CA ARG A 188 1.54 -28.78 -16.39
C ARG A 188 1.37 -27.28 -16.67
N ARG A 189 0.45 -26.59 -15.98
CA ARG A 189 0.27 -25.14 -16.14
C ARG A 189 1.47 -24.33 -15.65
N TYR A 190 2.11 -24.75 -14.57
CA TYR A 190 3.31 -24.09 -14.04
C TYR A 190 4.52 -24.25 -14.98
N ARG A 191 4.73 -25.46 -15.53
CA ARG A 191 5.75 -25.72 -16.57
C ARG A 191 5.46 -24.93 -17.85
N PHE A 192 4.19 -24.83 -18.25
CA PHE A 192 3.77 -24.03 -19.40
C PHE A 192 4.07 -22.53 -19.20
N TRP A 193 3.76 -21.99 -18.02
CA TRP A 193 4.05 -20.59 -17.68
C TRP A 193 5.57 -20.31 -17.62
N GLN A 194 6.36 -21.23 -17.06
CA GLN A 194 7.83 -21.16 -17.04
C GLN A 194 8.42 -21.16 -18.46
N CYS A 195 7.91 -22.01 -19.36
CA CYS A 195 8.29 -22.05 -20.77
C CYS A 195 7.98 -20.73 -21.49
N GLN A 196 6.80 -20.14 -21.28
CA GLN A 196 6.46 -18.84 -21.87
C GLN A 196 7.34 -17.70 -21.35
N LYS A 197 7.71 -17.74 -20.07
CA LYS A 197 8.62 -16.76 -19.46
C LYS A 197 10.05 -16.86 -20.03
N HIS A 198 10.51 -18.07 -20.37
CA HIS A 198 11.78 -18.29 -21.05
C HIS A 198 11.75 -17.92 -22.53
N GLN A 199 10.65 -18.22 -23.24
CA GLN A 199 10.48 -17.82 -24.65
C GLN A 199 10.43 -16.29 -24.80
N ASN A 200 9.73 -15.58 -23.90
CA ASN A 200 9.70 -14.11 -23.93
C ASN A 200 11.04 -13.45 -23.54
N ARG A 201 11.91 -14.15 -22.82
CA ARG A 201 13.29 -13.69 -22.53
C ARG A 201 14.25 -13.89 -23.70
N ASN A 202 14.07 -14.95 -24.50
CA ASN A 202 14.90 -15.24 -25.67
C ASN A 202 14.43 -14.52 -26.95
N SER A 203 13.29 -13.83 -26.92
CA SER A 203 12.75 -13.05 -28.04
C SER A 203 13.16 -11.57 -28.00
N GLN A 204 14.02 -11.18 -27.06
CA GLN A 204 14.56 -9.82 -26.90
C GLN A 204 16.09 -9.75 -27.06
N VAL A 205 16.68 -10.72 -27.78
CA VAL A 205 18.07 -10.68 -28.25
C VAL A 205 18.07 -10.64 -29.77
#